data_AF-A0A7L3MIV1-F1
#
_entry.id   AF-A0A7L3MIV1-F1
#
_cell.length_a   1.000
_cell.length_b   1.000
_cell.length_c   1.000
_cell.angle_alpha   90.00
_cell.angle_beta   90.00
_cell.angle_gamma   90.00
#
_symmetry.space_group_name_H-M   'P 1'
#
loop_
_entity.id
_entity.type
_entity.pdbx_description
1 polymer ?
#
loop_
_entity_poly.entity_id
_entity_poly.type
_entity_poly.pdbx_seq_one_letter_code
_entity_poly.pdbx_strand_id
1 'polypeptide(L)' 'FGSEMSVFDGILAILGIFGQVIYTVRDPKDVLVSLFHFARIFRPYKDPGTLEEFMEKFLEGDGAEFGEFWDNLGEFWGF' A
#
# COMPACT_ATOMS: atom_id res chain seq x y z
N PHE A 1 24.45 -2.26 -14.78
CA PHE A 1 24.67 -2.21 -16.24
C PHE A 1 25.96 -2.96 -16.52
N GLY A 2 25.90 -4.30 -16.55
CA GLY A 2 27.08 -5.16 -16.64
C GLY A 2 26.72 -6.62 -16.35
N SER A 3 27.23 -7.50 -17.22
CA SER A 3 27.12 -8.96 -17.32
C SER A 3 25.73 -9.57 -17.55
N GLU A 4 25.52 -9.94 -18.83
CA GLU A 4 24.54 -10.86 -19.44
C GLU A 4 23.17 -11.02 -18.76
N MET A 5 22.17 -10.32 -19.31
CA MET A 5 20.75 -10.58 -19.06
C MET A 5 20.40 -11.99 -19.53
N SER A 6 19.91 -12.86 -18.65
CA SER A 6 19.51 -14.21 -19.03
C SER A 6 18.32 -14.16 -20.00
N VAL A 7 18.11 -15.20 -20.83
CA VAL A 7 16.93 -15.29 -21.71
C VAL A 7 15.63 -15.18 -20.91
N PHE A 8 15.61 -15.68 -19.68
CA PHE A 8 14.50 -15.55 -18.76
C PHE A 8 14.26 -14.09 -18.35
N ASP A 9 15.31 -13.36 -17.96
CA ASP A 9 15.22 -11.94 -17.65
C ASP A 9 14.76 -11.12 -18.86
N GLY A 10 15.20 -11.51 -20.06
CA GLY A 10 14.74 -10.94 -21.33
C GLY A 10 13.26 -11.18 -21.61
N ILE A 11 12.75 -12.41 -21.39
CA ILE A 11 11.33 -12.73 -21.51
C ILE A 11 10.51 -11.92 -20.51
N LEU A 12 10.95 -11.87 -19.24
CA LEU A 12 10.26 -11.12 -18.19
C LEU A 12 10.27 -9.61 -18.47
N ALA A 13 11.34 -9.06 -19.04
CA ALA A 13 11.41 -7.65 -19.46
C ALA A 13 10.46 -7.36 -20.64
N ILE A 14 10.39 -8.23 -21.66
CA ILE A 14 9.45 -8.09 -22.79
C ILE A 14 8.00 -8.16 -22.31
N LEU A 15 7.72 -8.99 -21.31
CA LEU A 15 6.40 -9.11 -20.69
C LEU A 15 6.12 -7.98 -19.67
N GLY A 16 7.06 -7.07 -19.41
CA GLY A 16 6.91 -5.95 -18.48
C GLY A 16 6.91 -6.34 -17.00
N ILE A 17 7.41 -7.53 -16.68
CA ILE A 17 7.37 -8.14 -15.35
C ILE A 17 8.60 -7.73 -14.52
N PHE A 18 9.68 -7.29 -15.18
CA PHE A 18 10.79 -6.58 -14.53
C PHE A 18 10.63 -5.07 -14.67
N GLY A 19 10.49 -4.40 -13.52
CA GLY A 19 10.42 -2.95 -13.44
C GLY A 19 11.07 -2.42 -12.17
N GLN A 20 11.46 -1.15 -12.18
CA GLN A 20 11.90 -0.44 -10.98
C GLN A 20 10.66 0.02 -10.20
N VAL A 21 10.61 -0.30 -8.91
CA VAL A 21 9.51 0.11 -8.02
C VAL A 21 9.97 1.32 -7.20
N ILE A 22 9.15 2.38 -7.20
CA ILE A 22 9.32 3.52 -6.30
C ILE A 22 8.22 3.41 -5.24
N TYR A 23 8.64 3.28 -3.98
CA TYR A 23 7.73 3.22 -2.84
C TYR A 23 7.82 4.51 -2.04
N THR A 24 6.67 5.05 -1.64
CA THR A 24 6.57 6.31 -0.89
C THR A 24 5.78 6.08 0.38
N VAL A 25 6.31 6.57 1.50
CA VAL A 25 5.65 6.52 2.81
C VAL A 25 5.38 7.92 3.29
N ARG A 26 4.27 8.07 4.02
CA ARG A 26 3.86 9.30 4.69
C ARG A 26 3.68 9.02 6.18
N ASP A 27 3.58 10.08 6.98
CA ASP A 27 3.22 9.94 8.39
C ASP A 27 1.88 9.17 8.51
N PRO A 28 1.80 8.12 9.35
CA PRO A 28 0.60 7.29 9.48
C PRO A 28 -0.65 8.07 9.89
N LYS A 29 -0.51 9.18 10.63
CA LYS A 29 -1.63 10.05 11.00
C LYS A 29 -2.20 10.76 9.77
N ASP A 30 -1.33 11.20 8.86
CA ASP A 30 -1.76 11.84 7.61
C ASP A 30 -2.40 10.83 6.67
N VAL A 31 -1.88 9.60 6.63
CA VAL A 31 -2.47 8.49 5.88
C VAL A 31 -3.87 8.18 6.40
N LEU A 32 -4.03 8.04 7.72
CA LEU A 32 -5.30 7.79 8.38
C LEU A 32 -6.34 8.86 8.04
N VAL A 33 -6.01 10.14 8.22
CA VAL A 33 -6.95 11.25 7.95
C VAL A 33 -7.32 11.31 6.47
N SER A 34 -6.36 11.10 5.57
CA SER A 34 -6.60 11.02 4.13
C SER A 34 -7.53 9.86 3.77
N LEU A 35 -7.32 8.69 4.36
CA LEU A 35 -8.10 7.48 4.08
C LEU A 35 -9.53 7.60 4.63
N PHE A 36 -9.70 8.21 5.81
CA PHE A 36 -11.01 8.48 6.39
C PHE A 36 -11.87 9.36 5.45
N HIS A 37 -11.31 10.46 4.94
CA HIS A 37 -12.02 11.32 3.99
C HIS A 37 -12.27 10.62 2.65
N PHE A 38 -11.33 9.81 2.18
CA PHE A 38 -11.51 9.00 0.98
C PHE A 38 -12.70 8.03 1.14
N ALA A 39 -12.77 7.31 2.26
CA ALA A 39 -13.87 6.38 2.56
C ALA A 39 -15.24 7.08 2.65
N ARG A 40 -15.29 8.35 3.09
CA ARG A 40 -16.54 9.14 3.10
C ARG A 40 -17.01 9.59 1.71
N ILE A 41 -16.09 9.78 0.78
CA ILE A 41 -16.39 10.32 -0.57
C ILE A 41 -16.60 9.17 -1.56
N PHE A 42 -15.87 8.07 -1.40
CA PHE A 42 -15.89 6.95 -2.33
C PHE A 42 -17.09 6.03 -2.04
N ARG A 43 -18.13 6.17 -2.86
CA ARG A 43 -19.45 5.52 -2.73
C ARG A 43 -19.44 4.00 -2.43
N PRO A 44 -18.48 3.18 -2.91
CA PRO A 44 -18.46 1.75 -2.59
C PRO A 44 -18.12 1.45 -1.12
N TYR A 45 -17.50 2.38 -0.39
CA TYR A 45 -17.19 2.17 1.01
C TYR A 45 -18.45 2.29 1.87
N LYS A 46 -18.52 1.45 2.90
CA LYS A 46 -19.47 1.65 4.01
C LYS A 46 -19.10 2.93 4.73
N ASP A 47 -20.10 3.55 5.36
CA ASP A 47 -19.87 4.73 6.20
C ASP A 47 -18.76 4.43 7.23
N PRO A 48 -17.63 5.19 7.21
CA PRO A 48 -16.50 4.92 8.09
C PRO A 48 -16.78 5.24 9.56
N GLY A 49 -17.90 5.90 9.90
CA GLY A 49 -18.24 6.25 11.27
C GLY A 49 -17.48 7.47 11.77
N THR A 50 -17.11 7.47 13.05
CA THR A 50 -16.28 8.55 13.63
C THR A 50 -14.80 8.37 13.27
N LEU A 51 -14.01 9.44 13.38
CA LEU A 51 -12.57 9.34 13.13
C LEU A 51 -11.89 8.42 14.16
N GLU A 52 -12.36 8.44 15.40
CA GLU A 52 -11.87 7.60 16.49
C GLU A 52 -12.12 6.11 16.22
N GLU A 53 -13.34 5.73 15.84
CA GLU A 53 -13.67 4.35 15.45
C GLU A 53 -12.86 3.90 14.23
N PHE A 54 -12.65 4.80 13.28
CA PHE A 54 -11.86 4.52 12.09
C PHE A 54 -10.36 4.35 12.43
N MET A 55 -9.86 5.15 13.37
CA MET A 55 -8.49 5.04 13.89
C MET A 55 -8.26 3.71 14.60
N GLU A 56 -9.19 3.29 15.46
CA GLU A 56 -9.09 2.00 16.16
C GLU A 56 -8.99 0.85 15.14
N LYS A 57 -9.88 0.81 14.14
CA LYS A 57 -9.82 -0.18 13.06
C LYS A 57 -8.50 -0.14 12.28
N PHE A 58 -8.03 1.07 11.94
CA PHE A 58 -6.76 1.24 11.24
C PHE A 58 -5.57 0.70 12.05
N LEU A 59 -5.57 0.88 13.37
CA LEU A 59 -4.53 0.39 14.26
C LEU A 59 -4.62 -1.12 14.50
N GLU A 60 -5.82 -1.69 14.49
CA GLU A 60 -6.08 -3.14 14.60
C GLU A 60 -5.83 -3.88 13.28
N GLY A 61 -5.59 -3.17 12.18
CA GLY A 61 -5.46 -3.75 10.84
C GLY A 61 -6.79 -4.15 10.19
N ASP A 62 -7.91 -3.93 10.88
CA ASP A 62 -9.24 -4.30 10.39
C ASP A 62 -9.78 -3.29 9.35
N GLY A 63 -10.40 -3.80 8.29
CA GLY A 63 -10.95 -2.98 7.21
C GLY A 63 -9.92 -2.40 6.22
N ALA A 64 -8.67 -2.85 6.27
CA ALA A 64 -7.67 -2.45 5.29
C ALA A 64 -7.84 -3.21 3.98
N GLU A 65 -8.64 -2.67 3.05
CA GLU A 65 -8.75 -3.18 1.67
C GLU A 65 -7.38 -3.24 0.94
N PHE A 66 -6.38 -2.57 1.49
CA PHE A 66 -5.02 -2.45 0.97
C PHE A 66 -3.94 -3.07 1.88
N GLY A 67 -4.33 -3.85 2.89
CA GLY A 67 -3.42 -4.48 3.86
C GLY A 67 -3.04 -3.56 5.03
N GLU A 68 -2.54 -4.17 6.10
CA GLU A 68 -2.16 -3.45 7.33
C GLU A 68 -0.99 -2.50 7.05
N PHE A 69 -1.08 -1.25 7.56
CA PHE A 69 -0.09 -0.23 7.26
C PHE A 69 1.33 -0.63 7.68
N TRP A 70 1.46 -1.23 8.86
CA TRP A 70 2.75 -1.62 9.43
C TRP A 70 3.35 -2.83 8.71
N ASP A 71 2.54 -3.81 8.34
CA ASP A 71 2.99 -4.96 7.56
C ASP A 71 3.42 -4.51 6.16
N ASN A 72 2.65 -3.63 5.51
CA ASN A 72 3.02 -3.08 4.21
C ASN A 72 4.36 -2.33 4.25
N LEU A 73 4.59 -1.58 5.34
CA LEU A 73 5.84 -0.87 5.58
C LEU A 73 6.99 -1.86 5.83
N GLY A 74 6.78 -2.85 6.70
CA GLY A 74 7.77 -3.88 7.05
C GLY A 74 8.16 -4.74 5.85
N GLU A 75 7.20 -5.16 5.03
CA GLU A 75 7.44 -5.91 3.79
C GLU A 75 8.34 -5.16 2.81
N PHE A 76 8.12 -3.85 2.65
CA PHE A 76 8.95 -3.06 1.74
C PHE A 76 10.35 -2.77 2.31
N TRP A 77 10.45 -2.47 3.60
CA TRP A 77 11.72 -2.07 4.24
C TRP A 77 12.53 -3.24 4.82
N GLY A 78 11.96 -4.43 4.92
CA GLY A 78 12.63 -5.67 5.31
C GLY A 78 12.90 -5.84 6.80
N PHE A 79 12.02 -5.35 7.68
CA PHE A 79 12.13 -5.56 9.14
C PHE A 79 10.89 -6.23 9.73
#